data_AF-A0A101H2P1-F1
#
_entry.id   AF-A0A101H2P1-F1
#
_cell.length_a   1.000
_cell.length_b   1.000
_cell.length_c   1.000
_cell.angle_alpha   90.00
_cell.angle_beta   90.00
_cell.angle_gamma   90.00
#
_symmetry.space_group_name_H-M   'P 1'
#
loop_
_entity.id
_entity.type
_entity.pdbx_description
1 polymer ?
#
loop_
_entity_poly.entity_id
_entity_poly.type
_entity_poly.pdbx_seq_one_letter_code
_entity_poly.pdbx_strand_id
1 'polypeptide(L)'
;MMLGLALLISSFFGASAQPEEAWNTTFGGSGFDWGSYVLEKEGGGYIIVGHTESYGAGRNDAWLIATDASGNEEWNKTFGGAGNEFGSWVVQTRDGDYILVGSRGPWEIGGSDVWLIKTDSEGNEHWNKTFGGSANDFGTSILEIEKNGYIVVGNTESYGSGGSDIWMIKTDSDGVIEWDKAFGGFGDDACKSVVATEDGGYVIGGVTRSYGNGSNDLWLIKTDSEGNMVWDRTFGGSGDDYGGSVLQTEDGGYVLLGQTRVHSPGIGGGVAWLIKIDSEGNLEWEKTLGYEDGDYLGSSIQKVGDGGYLIAGAVISYLEGPTEVDGTVSFGSDGHDILIIKTDPEGRELWNMTFGKPGLDDQGALAIETKDEGYVILCNTESYGAGRKNVWLIRLGRESA
;
A
#
# COMPACT_ATOMS: atom_id res chain seq x y z
N MET A 1 34.69 50.68 11.80
CA MET A 1 34.70 49.41 11.05
C MET A 1 33.38 48.72 11.37
N MET A 2 32.51 48.57 10.38
CA MET A 2 31.11 48.15 10.51
C MET A 2 30.98 46.79 11.20
N LEU A 3 30.14 46.70 12.25
CA LEU A 3 29.52 45.44 12.65
C LEU A 3 28.24 45.29 11.81
N GLY A 4 28.27 44.33 10.87
CA GLY A 4 27.09 43.90 10.13
C GLY A 4 26.19 43.08 11.06
N LEU A 5 24.99 43.59 11.33
CA LEU A 5 23.92 42.85 11.98
C LEU A 5 23.33 41.90 10.94
N ALA A 6 23.67 40.60 11.02
CA ALA A 6 23.00 39.58 10.24
C ALA A 6 21.60 39.36 10.84
N LEU A 7 20.58 39.82 10.13
CA LEU A 7 19.18 39.55 10.43
C LEU A 7 18.91 38.09 10.01
N LEU A 8 18.90 37.15 10.95
CA LEU A 8 18.31 35.83 10.71
C LEU A 8 16.80 36.02 10.62
N ILE A 9 16.28 36.02 9.40
CA ILE A 9 14.85 35.81 9.16
C ILE A 9 14.63 34.31 9.31
N SER A 10 14.23 33.87 10.51
CA SER A 10 13.61 32.56 10.68
C SER A 10 12.25 32.62 9.98
N SER A 11 12.15 32.08 8.78
CA SER A 11 10.86 31.79 8.17
C SER A 11 10.21 30.68 8.99
N PHE A 12 9.33 31.05 9.92
CA PHE A 12 8.30 30.15 10.40
C PHE A 12 7.39 29.89 9.20
N PHE A 13 7.61 28.76 8.51
CA PHE A 13 6.53 28.16 7.73
C PHE A 13 5.45 27.80 8.74
N GLY A 14 4.27 28.42 8.63
CA GLY A 14 3.13 28.04 9.45
C GLY A 14 2.84 26.56 9.20
N ALA A 15 2.75 25.77 10.27
CA ALA A 15 2.21 24.42 10.14
C ALA A 15 0.82 24.54 9.47
N SER A 16 0.60 23.79 8.38
CA SER A 16 -0.74 23.68 7.82
C SER A 16 -1.65 23.12 8.91
N ALA A 17 -2.87 23.62 9.02
CA ALA A 17 -3.79 23.11 10.02
C ALA A 17 -4.19 21.67 9.65
N GLN A 18 -4.03 20.76 10.60
CA GLN A 18 -4.38 19.35 10.42
C GLN A 18 -5.87 19.21 10.05
N PRO A 19 -6.23 18.28 9.16
CA PRO A 19 -7.62 17.99 8.87
C PRO A 19 -8.32 17.35 10.08
N GLU A 20 -9.61 17.64 10.26
CA GLU A 20 -10.42 17.05 11.33
C GLU A 20 -11.14 15.77 10.86
N GLU A 21 -11.34 14.82 11.77
CA GLU A 21 -12.17 13.64 11.49
C GLU A 21 -13.62 14.05 11.23
N ALA A 22 -14.14 13.68 10.06
CA ALA A 22 -15.53 13.90 9.68
C ALA A 22 -16.42 12.74 10.14
N TRP A 23 -15.98 11.50 9.88
CA TRP A 23 -16.65 10.28 10.32
C TRP A 23 -15.68 9.09 10.26
N ASN A 24 -16.05 8.02 10.95
CA ASN A 24 -15.42 6.72 10.77
C ASN A 24 -16.47 5.60 10.85
N THR A 25 -16.19 4.47 10.22
CA THR A 25 -17.09 3.31 10.13
C THR A 25 -16.27 2.02 10.09
N THR A 26 -16.87 0.90 10.49
CA THR A 26 -16.21 -0.40 10.46
C THR A 26 -17.00 -1.43 9.65
N PHE A 27 -16.29 -2.38 9.04
CA PHE A 27 -16.82 -3.52 8.29
C PHE A 27 -16.25 -4.84 8.83
N GLY A 28 -17.09 -5.87 8.89
CA GLY A 28 -16.71 -7.22 9.30
C GLY A 28 -17.78 -7.90 10.15
N GLY A 29 -17.44 -9.03 10.75
CA GLY A 29 -18.37 -9.88 11.50
C GLY A 29 -17.73 -10.58 12.71
N SER A 30 -17.93 -11.89 12.81
CA SER A 30 -17.45 -12.69 13.95
C SER A 30 -16.08 -13.35 13.72
N GLY A 31 -15.63 -13.42 12.47
CA GLY A 31 -14.31 -13.91 12.07
C GLY A 31 -13.33 -12.76 11.90
N PHE A 32 -12.10 -13.09 11.51
CA PHE A 32 -11.10 -12.10 11.13
C PHE A 32 -11.42 -11.53 9.75
N ASP A 33 -11.46 -10.21 9.63
CA ASP A 33 -11.67 -9.51 8.37
C ASP A 33 -10.51 -8.54 8.11
N TRP A 34 -10.20 -8.29 6.84
CA TRP A 34 -9.08 -7.44 6.49
C TRP A 34 -9.36 -6.68 5.21
N GLY A 35 -9.11 -5.37 5.23
CA GLY A 35 -9.11 -4.49 4.06
C GLY A 35 -7.68 -4.31 3.56
N SER A 36 -7.44 -4.68 2.31
CA SER A 36 -6.14 -4.59 1.65
C SER A 36 -5.97 -3.27 0.89
N TYR A 37 -7.04 -2.77 0.26
CA TYR A 37 -6.99 -1.55 -0.55
C TYR A 37 -8.34 -0.82 -0.58
N VAL A 38 -8.31 0.51 -0.74
CA VAL A 38 -9.49 1.37 -0.94
C VAL A 38 -9.28 2.32 -2.10
N LEU A 39 -10.34 2.57 -2.87
CA LEU A 39 -10.42 3.67 -3.84
C LEU A 39 -11.72 4.47 -3.66
N GLU A 40 -11.71 5.73 -4.11
CA GLU A 40 -12.92 6.54 -4.24
C GLU A 40 -13.61 6.26 -5.57
N LYS A 41 -14.91 5.97 -5.54
CA LYS A 41 -15.72 5.68 -6.73
C LYS A 41 -15.97 6.92 -7.58
N GLU A 42 -16.24 6.71 -8.86
CA GLU A 42 -16.99 7.66 -9.66
C GLU A 42 -18.41 7.83 -9.09
N GLY A 43 -18.85 9.08 -8.91
CA GLY A 43 -20.14 9.39 -8.27
C GLY A 43 -20.12 9.50 -6.74
N GLY A 44 -18.97 9.22 -6.10
CA GLY A 44 -18.77 9.36 -4.66
C GLY A 44 -18.93 8.04 -3.90
N GLY A 45 -18.41 8.01 -2.67
CA GLY A 45 -18.29 6.79 -1.87
C GLY A 45 -17.05 5.98 -2.22
N TYR A 46 -16.92 4.79 -1.62
CA TYR A 46 -15.66 4.04 -1.63
C TYR A 46 -15.87 2.58 -2.02
N ILE A 47 -14.81 1.99 -2.58
CA ILE A 47 -14.70 0.54 -2.81
C ILE A 47 -13.51 0.05 -2.02
N ILE A 48 -13.75 -0.95 -1.17
CA ILE A 48 -12.74 -1.61 -0.36
C ILE A 48 -12.63 -3.06 -0.84
N VAL A 49 -11.40 -3.52 -1.06
CA VAL A 49 -11.10 -4.92 -1.35
C VAL A 49 -10.24 -5.51 -0.23
N GLY A 50 -10.46 -6.78 0.07
CA GLY A 50 -9.67 -7.53 1.03
C GLY A 50 -10.13 -8.97 1.17
N HIS A 51 -10.23 -9.46 2.40
CA HIS A 51 -10.73 -10.80 2.69
C HIS A 51 -11.54 -10.84 4.00
N THR A 52 -12.34 -11.89 4.15
CA THR A 52 -13.23 -12.07 5.29
C THR A 52 -13.26 -13.54 5.72
N GLU A 53 -13.12 -13.79 7.03
CA GLU A 53 -13.49 -15.06 7.68
C GLU A 53 -14.91 -15.01 8.27
N SER A 54 -15.58 -13.85 8.19
CA SER A 54 -16.93 -13.64 8.70
C SER A 54 -18.03 -14.01 7.71
N TYR A 55 -17.76 -13.92 6.41
CA TYR A 55 -18.71 -14.13 5.34
C TYR A 55 -18.13 -15.06 4.27
N GLY A 56 -18.98 -15.61 3.41
CA GLY A 56 -18.55 -16.51 2.34
C GLY A 56 -18.52 -17.98 2.76
N ALA A 57 -17.79 -18.79 2.01
CA ALA A 57 -17.71 -20.22 2.20
C ALA A 57 -16.26 -20.61 2.39
N GLY A 58 -15.92 -21.30 3.48
CA GLY A 58 -14.55 -21.66 3.76
C GLY A 58 -14.00 -20.85 4.92
N ARG A 59 -12.69 -20.57 4.87
CA ARG A 59 -12.03 -19.80 5.93
C ARG A 59 -11.83 -18.36 5.51
N ASN A 60 -11.15 -18.09 4.41
CA ASN A 60 -10.96 -16.73 3.90
C ASN A 60 -11.60 -16.65 2.52
N ASP A 61 -12.51 -15.71 2.32
CA ASP A 61 -13.04 -15.37 0.99
C ASP A 61 -12.59 -13.96 0.61
N ALA A 62 -12.28 -13.73 -0.67
CA ALA A 62 -12.00 -12.38 -1.15
C ALA A 62 -13.27 -11.53 -0.99
N TRP A 63 -13.11 -10.31 -0.48
CA TRP A 63 -14.23 -9.48 -0.06
C TRP A 63 -14.19 -8.11 -0.72
N LEU A 64 -15.30 -7.71 -1.33
CA LEU A 64 -15.48 -6.41 -1.97
C LEU A 64 -16.64 -5.67 -1.30
N ILE A 65 -16.41 -4.44 -0.85
CA ILE A 65 -17.37 -3.63 -0.12
C ILE A 65 -17.54 -2.30 -0.86
N ALA A 66 -18.77 -1.90 -1.11
CA ALA A 66 -19.11 -0.58 -1.59
C ALA A 66 -19.81 0.23 -0.51
N THR A 67 -19.45 1.51 -0.44
CA THR A 67 -20.03 2.46 0.51
C THR A 67 -20.49 3.73 -0.19
N ASP A 68 -21.42 4.45 0.43
CA ASP A 68 -21.72 5.81 0.04
C ASP A 68 -20.62 6.79 0.53
N ALA A 69 -20.73 8.08 0.16
CA ALA A 69 -19.76 9.10 0.57
C ALA A 69 -19.72 9.39 2.08
N SER A 70 -20.69 8.87 2.85
CA SER A 70 -20.74 8.96 4.31
C SER A 70 -20.24 7.68 5.00
N GLY A 71 -19.72 6.72 4.23
CA GLY A 71 -19.20 5.45 4.74
C GLY A 71 -20.29 4.42 5.08
N ASN A 72 -21.55 4.65 4.71
CA ASN A 72 -22.58 3.64 4.89
C ASN A 72 -22.42 2.54 3.85
N GLU A 73 -22.52 1.29 4.26
CA GLU A 73 -22.48 0.15 3.35
C GLU A 73 -23.68 0.19 2.38
N GLU A 74 -23.39 0.15 1.08
CA GLU A 74 -24.40 0.00 0.02
C GLU A 74 -24.59 -1.47 -0.33
N TRP A 75 -23.47 -2.19 -0.49
CA TRP A 75 -23.43 -3.62 -0.73
C TRP A 75 -22.05 -4.18 -0.39
N ASN A 76 -21.98 -5.49 -0.16
CA ASN A 76 -20.73 -6.23 -0.13
C ASN A 76 -20.89 -7.60 -0.83
N LYS A 77 -19.79 -8.14 -1.34
CA LYS A 77 -19.73 -9.40 -2.10
C LYS A 77 -18.52 -10.20 -1.67
N THR A 78 -18.70 -11.50 -1.50
CA THR A 78 -17.59 -12.44 -1.30
C THR A 78 -17.37 -13.28 -2.55
N PHE A 79 -16.11 -13.55 -2.84
CA PHE A 79 -15.68 -14.39 -3.94
C PHE A 79 -14.74 -15.46 -3.39
N GLY A 80 -15.04 -16.72 -3.69
CA GLY A 80 -14.27 -17.84 -3.20
C GLY A 80 -15.09 -19.10 -3.04
N GLY A 81 -14.51 -20.07 -2.37
CA GLY A 81 -15.29 -21.11 -1.69
C GLY A 81 -14.39 -21.78 -0.65
N ALA A 82 -14.60 -23.05 -0.32
CA ALA A 82 -13.92 -23.71 0.81
C ALA A 82 -12.37 -23.60 0.94
N GLY A 83 -11.65 -23.08 -0.04
CA GLY A 83 -10.24 -22.68 0.04
C GLY A 83 -10.00 -21.39 0.84
N ASN A 84 -8.84 -20.78 0.61
CA ASN A 84 -8.52 -19.44 1.13
C ASN A 84 -8.31 -18.51 -0.05
N GLU A 85 -9.17 -17.53 -0.22
CA GLU A 85 -9.09 -16.51 -1.24
C GLU A 85 -8.86 -15.14 -0.61
N PHE A 86 -7.98 -14.35 -1.23
CA PHE A 86 -7.59 -13.04 -0.75
C PHE A 86 -7.70 -12.02 -1.87
N GLY A 87 -8.30 -10.86 -1.61
CA GLY A 87 -8.21 -9.69 -2.48
C GLY A 87 -7.07 -8.76 -2.06
N SER A 88 -6.26 -8.32 -3.02
CA SER A 88 -5.08 -7.47 -2.77
C SER A 88 -5.29 -6.04 -3.28
N TRP A 89 -5.85 -5.88 -4.49
CA TRP A 89 -6.02 -4.58 -5.15
C TRP A 89 -7.27 -4.57 -6.02
N VAL A 90 -7.85 -3.38 -6.22
CA VAL A 90 -9.02 -3.16 -7.08
C VAL A 90 -8.84 -1.88 -7.90
N VAL A 91 -9.36 -1.89 -9.11
CA VAL A 91 -9.47 -0.73 -10.00
C VAL A 91 -10.92 -0.61 -10.45
N GLN A 92 -11.47 0.61 -10.41
CA GLN A 92 -12.70 0.90 -11.13
C GLN A 92 -12.35 1.09 -12.61
N THR A 93 -12.92 0.25 -13.47
CA THR A 93 -12.63 0.28 -14.90
C THR A 93 -13.38 1.42 -15.60
N ARG A 94 -12.92 1.85 -16.78
CA ARG A 94 -13.50 2.97 -17.56
C ARG A 94 -14.98 2.79 -17.92
N ASP A 95 -15.49 1.57 -17.92
CA ASP A 95 -16.90 1.22 -18.11
C ASP A 95 -17.75 1.33 -16.83
N GLY A 96 -17.14 1.66 -15.69
CA GLY A 96 -17.79 1.87 -14.38
C GLY A 96 -17.78 0.64 -13.46
N ASP A 97 -17.34 -0.50 -13.98
CA ASP A 97 -17.23 -1.78 -13.30
C ASP A 97 -15.96 -1.90 -12.43
N TYR A 98 -15.66 -3.09 -11.87
CA TYR A 98 -14.45 -3.34 -11.09
C TYR A 98 -13.64 -4.52 -11.60
N ILE A 99 -12.31 -4.38 -11.56
CA ILE A 99 -11.34 -5.47 -11.74
C ILE A 99 -10.51 -5.60 -10.46
N LEU A 100 -10.42 -6.82 -9.93
CA LEU A 100 -9.74 -7.13 -8.69
C LEU A 100 -8.62 -8.13 -8.95
N VAL A 101 -7.51 -7.98 -8.24
CA VAL A 101 -6.47 -9.00 -8.19
C VAL A 101 -6.22 -9.44 -6.74
N GLY A 102 -5.87 -10.71 -6.57
CA GLY A 102 -5.28 -11.21 -5.34
C GLY A 102 -4.79 -12.64 -5.51
N SER A 103 -5.15 -13.51 -4.58
CA SER A 103 -4.73 -14.92 -4.62
C SER A 103 -5.87 -15.87 -4.34
N ARG A 104 -5.77 -17.05 -4.93
CA ARG A 104 -6.69 -18.17 -4.73
C ARG A 104 -5.90 -19.37 -4.25
N GLY A 105 -6.18 -19.80 -3.03
CA GLY A 105 -5.50 -20.90 -2.38
C GLY A 105 -5.88 -22.26 -2.95
N PRO A 106 -5.01 -23.27 -2.79
CA PRO A 106 -5.29 -24.62 -3.20
C PRO A 106 -6.27 -25.28 -2.23
N TRP A 107 -7.06 -26.22 -2.76
CA TRP A 107 -8.11 -26.92 -2.01
C TRP A 107 -7.57 -28.16 -1.29
N GLU A 108 -6.57 -28.85 -1.85
CA GLU A 108 -6.03 -30.10 -1.28
C GLU A 108 -4.53 -30.36 -1.58
N ILE A 109 -4.01 -30.01 -2.77
CA ILE A 109 -2.58 -30.10 -3.15
C ILE A 109 -2.27 -29.01 -4.20
N GLY A 110 -1.22 -28.22 -4.00
CA GLY A 110 -0.80 -27.12 -4.89
C GLY A 110 -0.29 -25.93 -4.08
N GLY A 111 0.18 -24.87 -4.75
CA GLY A 111 0.37 -23.54 -4.15
C GLY A 111 -0.86 -22.67 -4.36
N SER A 112 -0.87 -21.47 -3.76
CA SER A 112 -1.84 -20.43 -4.15
C SER A 112 -1.52 -19.92 -5.56
N ASP A 113 -2.52 -19.43 -6.28
CA ASP A 113 -2.34 -18.86 -7.62
C ASP A 113 -2.82 -17.40 -7.67
N VAL A 114 -2.33 -16.61 -8.62
CA VAL A 114 -2.84 -15.27 -8.93
C VAL A 114 -4.31 -15.38 -9.33
N TRP A 115 -5.17 -14.57 -8.74
CA TRP A 115 -6.60 -14.57 -9.05
C TRP A 115 -7.08 -13.20 -9.51
N LEU A 116 -7.65 -13.15 -10.71
CA LEU A 116 -8.17 -11.95 -11.36
C LEU A 116 -9.70 -12.07 -11.49
N ILE A 117 -10.45 -11.09 -11.00
CA ILE A 117 -11.93 -11.11 -10.97
C ILE A 117 -12.46 -9.82 -11.57
N LYS A 118 -13.31 -9.92 -12.60
CA LYS A 118 -14.10 -8.81 -13.13
C LYS A 118 -15.51 -8.88 -12.57
N THR A 119 -16.02 -7.76 -12.08
CA THR A 119 -17.41 -7.62 -11.64
C THR A 119 -18.08 -6.49 -12.40
N ASP A 120 -19.41 -6.44 -12.36
CA ASP A 120 -20.16 -5.23 -12.71
C ASP A 120 -20.01 -4.15 -11.63
N SER A 121 -20.58 -2.97 -11.87
CA SER A 121 -20.63 -1.85 -10.91
C SER A 121 -21.40 -2.14 -9.61
N GLU A 122 -22.18 -3.22 -9.54
CA GLU A 122 -22.91 -3.69 -8.34
C GLU A 122 -22.17 -4.86 -7.64
N GLY A 123 -20.96 -5.18 -8.11
CA GLY A 123 -20.10 -6.23 -7.57
C GLY A 123 -20.52 -7.66 -7.98
N ASN A 124 -21.44 -7.83 -8.93
CA ASN A 124 -21.76 -9.17 -9.43
C ASN A 124 -20.66 -9.65 -10.39
N GLU A 125 -20.20 -10.88 -10.21
CA GLU A 125 -19.12 -11.44 -11.03
C GLU A 125 -19.52 -11.55 -12.51
N HIS A 126 -18.66 -11.03 -13.40
CA HIS A 126 -18.71 -11.30 -14.83
C HIS A 126 -17.89 -12.54 -15.18
N TRP A 127 -16.63 -12.54 -14.76
CA TRP A 127 -15.70 -13.64 -14.96
C TRP A 127 -14.57 -13.56 -13.93
N ASN A 128 -13.91 -14.70 -13.71
CA ASN A 128 -12.63 -14.75 -13.01
C ASN A 128 -11.63 -15.65 -13.76
N LYS A 129 -10.33 -15.40 -13.56
CA LYS A 129 -9.21 -16.16 -14.12
C LYS A 129 -8.19 -16.43 -13.03
N THR A 130 -7.60 -17.62 -13.08
CA THR A 130 -6.51 -18.03 -12.19
C THR A 130 -5.27 -18.26 -13.02
N PHE A 131 -4.15 -17.70 -12.59
CA PHE A 131 -2.84 -17.80 -13.25
C PHE A 131 -1.80 -18.27 -12.23
N GLY A 132 -1.05 -19.31 -12.58
CA GLY A 132 -0.04 -19.87 -11.70
C GLY A 132 0.40 -21.25 -12.17
N GLY A 133 1.34 -21.84 -11.42
CA GLY A 133 1.95 -23.12 -11.71
C GLY A 133 1.74 -24.17 -10.62
N SER A 134 2.81 -24.88 -10.25
CA SER A 134 2.74 -25.92 -9.22
C SER A 134 3.10 -25.43 -7.82
N ALA A 135 3.71 -24.24 -7.73
CA ALA A 135 4.15 -23.61 -6.50
C ALA A 135 3.27 -22.38 -6.20
N ASN A 136 3.66 -21.52 -5.25
CA ASN A 136 2.83 -20.38 -4.88
C ASN A 136 3.04 -19.18 -5.81
N ASP A 137 1.94 -18.58 -6.25
CA ASP A 137 1.86 -17.39 -7.07
C ASP A 137 0.78 -16.47 -6.47
N PHE A 138 1.06 -15.17 -6.33
CA PHE A 138 0.16 -14.22 -5.65
C PHE A 138 0.09 -12.89 -6.40
N GLY A 139 -1.11 -12.39 -6.68
CA GLY A 139 -1.27 -11.06 -7.26
C GLY A 139 -1.25 -9.95 -6.20
N THR A 140 -0.55 -8.85 -6.49
CA THR A 140 -0.33 -7.75 -5.54
C THR A 140 -0.88 -6.42 -6.03
N SER A 141 -0.78 -6.12 -7.34
CA SER A 141 -1.24 -4.86 -7.92
C SER A 141 -1.71 -5.04 -9.36
N ILE A 142 -2.61 -4.17 -9.80
CA ILE A 142 -3.22 -4.21 -11.14
C ILE A 142 -3.46 -2.81 -11.70
N LEU A 143 -3.30 -2.68 -13.01
CA LEU A 143 -3.64 -1.50 -13.80
C LEU A 143 -4.60 -1.86 -14.93
N GLU A 144 -5.57 -0.99 -15.19
CA GLU A 144 -6.29 -0.98 -16.47
C GLU A 144 -5.46 -0.22 -17.51
N ILE A 145 -5.19 -0.86 -18.65
CA ILE A 145 -4.47 -0.25 -19.78
C ILE A 145 -5.43 0.07 -20.93
N GLU A 146 -4.92 0.62 -22.03
CA GLU A 146 -5.75 0.92 -23.21
C GLU A 146 -6.46 -0.33 -23.74
N LYS A 147 -7.59 -0.12 -24.44
CA LYS A 147 -8.45 -1.19 -24.98
C LYS A 147 -8.97 -2.17 -23.91
N ASN A 148 -9.11 -1.69 -22.67
CA ASN A 148 -9.65 -2.42 -21.53
C ASN A 148 -8.84 -3.68 -21.16
N GLY A 149 -7.57 -3.79 -21.57
CA GLY A 149 -6.68 -4.84 -21.08
C GLY A 149 -6.17 -4.54 -19.66
N TYR A 150 -5.40 -5.47 -19.10
CA TYR A 150 -4.86 -5.32 -17.75
C TYR A 150 -3.37 -5.64 -17.68
N ILE A 151 -2.68 -4.96 -16.76
CA ILE A 151 -1.34 -5.34 -16.30
C ILE A 151 -1.47 -5.74 -14.85
N VAL A 152 -1.16 -6.99 -14.57
CA VAL A 152 -1.14 -7.58 -13.24
C VAL A 152 0.31 -7.80 -12.84
N VAL A 153 0.68 -7.41 -11.63
CA VAL A 153 1.95 -7.81 -11.03
C VAL A 153 1.72 -8.60 -9.75
N GLY A 154 2.67 -9.48 -9.45
CA GLY A 154 2.61 -10.38 -8.33
C GLY A 154 3.96 -11.03 -8.03
N ASN A 155 3.91 -12.03 -7.17
CA ASN A 155 5.05 -12.89 -6.83
C ASN A 155 4.80 -14.28 -7.40
N THR A 156 5.85 -14.97 -7.81
CA THR A 156 5.80 -16.32 -8.40
C THR A 156 6.92 -17.20 -7.86
N GLU A 157 6.59 -18.35 -7.32
CA GLU A 157 7.54 -19.45 -7.05
C GLU A 157 7.50 -20.50 -8.18
N SER A 158 6.57 -20.36 -9.13
CA SER A 158 6.37 -21.31 -10.24
C SER A 158 7.23 -21.00 -11.48
N TYR A 159 7.51 -19.73 -11.69
CA TYR A 159 8.23 -19.17 -12.84
C TYR A 159 9.39 -18.30 -12.37
N GLY A 160 10.51 -18.35 -13.10
CA GLY A 160 11.71 -17.56 -12.80
C GLY A 160 12.92 -18.43 -12.45
N SER A 161 13.81 -17.94 -11.57
CA SER A 161 15.17 -18.44 -11.38
C SER A 161 15.59 -18.75 -9.95
N GLY A 162 14.70 -19.18 -9.05
CA GLY A 162 15.18 -19.62 -7.73
C GLY A 162 14.09 -19.67 -6.70
N GLY A 163 14.10 -18.70 -5.78
CA GLY A 163 13.05 -18.48 -4.80
C GLY A 163 11.81 -17.88 -5.46
N SER A 164 11.08 -17.06 -4.70
CA SER A 164 10.02 -16.22 -5.28
C SER A 164 10.62 -15.20 -6.23
N ASP A 165 9.98 -14.94 -7.37
CA ASP A 165 10.34 -13.89 -8.32
C ASP A 165 9.15 -12.94 -8.55
N ILE A 166 9.37 -11.79 -9.18
CA ILE A 166 8.29 -10.89 -9.61
C ILE A 166 7.65 -11.44 -10.89
N TRP A 167 6.32 -11.59 -10.91
CA TRP A 167 5.58 -11.94 -12.12
C TRP A 167 4.79 -10.74 -12.65
N MET A 168 4.92 -10.46 -13.94
CA MET A 168 4.14 -9.45 -14.64
C MET A 168 3.33 -10.12 -15.75
N ILE A 169 2.02 -9.95 -15.74
CA ILE A 169 1.09 -10.57 -16.67
C ILE A 169 0.33 -9.46 -17.39
N LYS A 170 0.32 -9.49 -18.72
CA LYS A 170 -0.59 -8.70 -19.53
C LYS A 170 -1.76 -9.55 -20.00
N THR A 171 -2.95 -9.03 -19.87
CA THR A 171 -4.18 -9.66 -20.36
C THR A 171 -4.97 -8.72 -21.26
N ASP A 172 -5.81 -9.32 -22.11
CA ASP A 172 -6.88 -8.60 -22.78
C ASP A 172 -8.06 -8.32 -21.83
N SER A 173 -9.13 -7.70 -22.36
CA SER A 173 -10.32 -7.33 -21.59
C SER A 173 -11.14 -8.52 -21.07
N ASP A 174 -10.92 -9.71 -21.60
CA ASP A 174 -11.58 -10.95 -21.17
C ASP A 174 -10.68 -11.76 -20.20
N GLY A 175 -9.55 -11.18 -19.79
CA GLY A 175 -8.59 -11.80 -18.89
C GLY A 175 -7.76 -12.91 -19.56
N VAL A 176 -7.70 -12.97 -20.90
CA VAL A 176 -6.82 -13.90 -21.60
C VAL A 176 -5.41 -13.33 -21.60
N ILE A 177 -4.42 -14.13 -21.19
CA ILE A 177 -3.01 -13.72 -21.18
C ILE A 177 -2.55 -13.44 -22.61
N GLU A 178 -2.04 -12.23 -22.84
CA GLU A 178 -1.33 -11.86 -24.06
C GLU A 178 0.16 -12.21 -23.95
N TRP A 179 0.77 -11.89 -22.82
CA TRP A 179 2.13 -12.27 -22.46
C TRP A 179 2.34 -12.19 -20.95
N ASP A 180 3.38 -12.86 -20.47
CA ASP A 180 3.85 -12.76 -19.10
C ASP A 180 5.39 -12.75 -19.04
N LYS A 181 5.94 -12.19 -17.96
CA LYS A 181 7.38 -12.02 -17.72
C LYS A 181 7.68 -12.25 -16.24
N ALA A 182 8.75 -12.97 -15.95
CA ALA A 182 9.28 -13.11 -14.59
C ALA A 182 10.58 -12.32 -14.45
N PHE A 183 10.76 -11.61 -13.34
CA PHE A 183 11.96 -10.85 -13.01
C PHE A 183 12.47 -11.24 -11.63
N GLY A 184 13.74 -11.63 -11.56
CA GLY A 184 14.44 -11.93 -10.32
C GLY A 184 15.62 -12.85 -10.55
N GLY A 185 16.21 -13.33 -9.46
CA GLY A 185 17.44 -14.11 -9.44
C GLY A 185 17.31 -15.40 -8.62
N PHE A 186 18.40 -15.81 -7.97
CA PHE A 186 18.40 -17.05 -7.17
C PHE A 186 17.77 -16.90 -5.78
N GLY A 187 17.66 -15.67 -5.28
CA GLY A 187 17.06 -15.34 -3.99
C GLY A 187 15.54 -15.15 -4.11
N ASP A 188 14.93 -14.64 -3.04
CA ASP A 188 13.53 -14.20 -3.08
C ASP A 188 13.45 -12.74 -3.55
N ASP A 189 12.60 -12.49 -4.53
CA ASP A 189 12.27 -11.20 -5.09
C ASP A 189 10.74 -11.07 -5.12
N ALA A 190 10.23 -9.89 -4.77
CA ALA A 190 8.80 -9.67 -4.63
C ALA A 190 8.41 -8.24 -5.01
N CYS A 191 7.24 -8.07 -5.61
CA CYS A 191 6.70 -6.76 -5.96
C CYS A 191 5.55 -6.34 -5.04
N LYS A 192 5.31 -5.04 -4.98
CA LYS A 192 4.22 -4.44 -4.21
C LYS A 192 3.31 -3.56 -5.07
N SER A 193 3.86 -2.89 -6.07
CA SER A 193 3.08 -1.97 -6.89
C SER A 193 3.62 -1.89 -8.32
N VAL A 194 2.75 -1.47 -9.22
CA VAL A 194 3.09 -1.14 -10.60
C VAL A 194 2.40 0.16 -10.99
N VAL A 195 3.09 0.99 -11.77
CA VAL A 195 2.53 2.20 -12.38
C VAL A 195 2.82 2.20 -13.88
N ALA A 196 1.86 2.70 -14.67
CA ALA A 196 2.10 2.98 -16.07
C ALA A 196 2.96 4.23 -16.20
N THR A 197 3.80 4.30 -17.24
CA THR A 197 4.66 5.45 -17.50
C THR A 197 4.20 6.23 -18.71
N GLU A 198 4.47 7.55 -18.72
CA GLU A 198 4.12 8.45 -19.83
C GLU A 198 4.65 7.99 -21.21
N ASP A 199 5.77 7.26 -21.24
CA ASP A 199 6.35 6.68 -22.46
C ASP A 199 5.65 5.37 -22.92
N GLY A 200 4.59 4.94 -22.23
CA GLY A 200 3.81 3.75 -22.55
C GLY A 200 4.31 2.44 -21.96
N GLY A 201 5.40 2.47 -21.16
CA GLY A 201 5.88 1.32 -20.40
C GLY A 201 5.32 1.24 -18.98
N TYR A 202 6.06 0.57 -18.10
CA TYR A 202 5.66 0.37 -16.70
C TYR A 202 6.84 0.47 -15.74
N VAL A 203 6.60 0.89 -14.50
CA VAL A 203 7.55 0.77 -13.40
C VAL A 203 6.96 -0.09 -12.31
N ILE A 204 7.74 -1.08 -11.88
CA ILE A 204 7.39 -2.01 -10.81
C ILE A 204 8.29 -1.69 -9.62
N GLY A 205 7.69 -1.58 -8.43
CA GLY A 205 8.40 -1.45 -7.17
C GLY A 205 8.23 -2.66 -6.27
N GLY A 206 9.32 -3.03 -5.60
CA GLY A 206 9.40 -4.22 -4.78
C GLY A 206 10.68 -4.30 -3.96
N VAL A 207 11.00 -5.52 -3.56
CA VAL A 207 12.18 -5.90 -2.77
C VAL A 207 12.91 -7.03 -3.49
N THR A 208 14.23 -7.06 -3.34
CA THR A 208 15.09 -8.13 -3.88
C THR A 208 16.03 -8.66 -2.80
N ARG A 209 16.22 -9.99 -2.78
CA ARG A 209 17.33 -10.66 -2.09
C ARG A 209 18.38 -11.18 -3.07
N SER A 210 18.14 -11.02 -4.36
CA SER A 210 19.02 -11.47 -5.44
C SER A 210 20.06 -10.41 -5.83
N TYR A 211 19.72 -9.14 -5.67
CA TYR A 211 20.55 -8.00 -6.09
C TYR A 211 20.75 -7.01 -4.94
N GLY A 212 21.75 -6.13 -5.05
CA GLY A 212 22.02 -5.09 -4.06
C GLY A 212 23.16 -5.41 -3.07
N ASN A 213 23.20 -4.69 -1.95
CA ASN A 213 24.31 -4.70 -0.98
C ASN A 213 23.90 -5.22 0.41
N GLY A 214 22.64 -5.60 0.59
CA GLY A 214 22.07 -6.12 1.84
C GLY A 214 21.43 -7.50 1.66
N SER A 215 20.69 -7.93 2.69
CA SER A 215 19.88 -9.16 2.62
C SER A 215 18.51 -8.92 1.99
N ASN A 216 18.02 -7.68 2.04
CA ASN A 216 16.83 -7.21 1.33
C ASN A 216 17.13 -5.78 0.88
N ASP A 217 17.00 -5.49 -0.41
CA ASP A 217 17.14 -4.14 -0.97
C ASP A 217 15.86 -3.76 -1.72
N LEU A 218 15.49 -2.47 -1.75
CA LEU A 218 14.41 -2.02 -2.63
C LEU A 218 14.81 -2.23 -4.08
N TRP A 219 13.89 -2.72 -4.90
CA TRP A 219 14.11 -2.96 -6.31
C TRP A 219 13.06 -2.26 -7.16
N LEU A 220 13.54 -1.53 -8.17
CA LEU A 220 12.71 -0.82 -9.14
C LEU A 220 13.05 -1.33 -10.53
N ILE A 221 12.02 -1.72 -11.28
CA ILE A 221 12.17 -2.25 -12.65
C ILE A 221 11.36 -1.37 -13.58
N LYS A 222 12.00 -0.78 -14.58
CA LYS A 222 11.33 -0.15 -15.73
C LYS A 222 11.24 -1.13 -16.86
N THR A 223 10.06 -1.25 -17.45
CA THR A 223 9.80 -2.00 -18.67
C THR A 223 9.30 -1.11 -19.79
N ASP A 224 9.37 -1.61 -21.02
CA ASP A 224 8.65 -1.08 -22.17
C ASP A 224 7.19 -1.58 -22.19
N SER A 225 6.41 -1.18 -23.20
CA SER A 225 5.01 -1.59 -23.36
C SER A 225 4.79 -3.10 -23.61
N GLU A 226 5.86 -3.82 -23.94
CA GLU A 226 5.87 -5.27 -24.18
C GLU A 226 6.41 -6.04 -22.97
N GLY A 227 6.66 -5.35 -21.85
CA GLY A 227 7.17 -5.93 -20.62
C GLY A 227 8.66 -6.28 -20.68
N ASN A 228 9.42 -5.83 -21.69
CA ASN A 228 10.85 -6.05 -21.71
C ASN A 228 11.53 -5.04 -20.77
N MET A 229 12.45 -5.52 -19.93
CA MET A 229 13.19 -4.67 -19.01
C MET A 229 14.06 -3.66 -19.78
N VAL A 230 13.87 -2.38 -19.46
CA VAL A 230 14.66 -1.26 -19.98
C VAL A 230 15.82 -0.96 -19.04
N TRP A 231 15.53 -0.85 -17.75
CA TRP A 231 16.52 -0.70 -16.68
C TRP A 231 15.95 -1.18 -15.35
N ASP A 232 16.83 -1.49 -14.42
CA ASP A 232 16.50 -1.75 -13.03
C ASP A 232 17.44 -0.99 -12.07
N ARG A 233 16.98 -0.72 -10.84
CA ARG A 233 17.74 -0.03 -9.80
C ARG A 233 17.48 -0.68 -8.44
N THR A 234 18.54 -0.83 -7.67
CA THR A 234 18.46 -1.25 -6.27
C THR A 234 18.77 -0.09 -5.34
N PHE A 235 17.99 0.08 -4.27
CA PHE A 235 18.23 1.07 -3.23
C PHE A 235 18.25 0.37 -1.86
N GLY A 236 19.35 0.52 -1.14
CA GLY A 236 19.53 -0.04 0.19
C GLY A 236 21.00 -0.03 0.59
N GLY A 237 21.26 -0.42 1.84
CA GLY A 237 22.60 -0.53 2.38
C GLY A 237 22.91 -1.93 2.87
N SER A 238 23.82 -2.07 3.83
CA SER A 238 24.17 -3.40 4.37
C SER A 238 23.10 -4.00 5.30
N GLY A 239 21.98 -3.30 5.51
CA GLY A 239 20.86 -3.72 6.36
C GLY A 239 19.76 -4.42 5.56
N ASP A 240 18.63 -4.70 6.22
CA ASP A 240 17.41 -5.03 5.48
C ASP A 240 16.65 -3.75 5.14
N ASP A 241 16.27 -3.61 3.88
CA ASP A 241 15.43 -2.55 3.36
C ASP A 241 14.17 -3.19 2.71
N TYR A 242 12.98 -2.81 3.18
CA TYR A 242 11.70 -3.43 2.82
C TYR A 242 10.76 -2.43 2.14
N GLY A 243 9.78 -2.88 1.37
CA GLY A 243 8.77 -2.01 0.77
C GLY A 243 8.90 -1.93 -0.76
N GLY A 244 8.27 -0.94 -1.40
CA GLY A 244 8.23 -0.87 -2.86
C GLY A 244 6.97 -0.27 -3.46
N SER A 245 6.28 0.62 -2.74
CA SER A 245 5.23 1.41 -3.37
C SER A 245 5.88 2.51 -4.21
N VAL A 246 5.59 2.56 -5.51
CA VAL A 246 6.16 3.53 -6.45
C VAL A 246 5.08 4.41 -7.07
N LEU A 247 5.41 5.68 -7.31
CA LEU A 247 4.58 6.65 -8.03
C LEU A 247 5.42 7.32 -9.11
N GLN A 248 4.81 7.59 -10.27
CA GLN A 248 5.42 8.49 -11.26
C GLN A 248 5.15 9.95 -10.87
N THR A 249 6.16 10.80 -10.95
CA THR A 249 6.05 12.23 -10.68
C THR A 249 5.80 13.04 -11.95
N GLU A 250 5.31 14.28 -11.80
CA GLU A 250 4.96 15.18 -12.93
C GLU A 250 6.14 15.55 -13.82
N ASP A 251 7.35 15.48 -13.30
CA ASP A 251 8.59 15.69 -14.04
C ASP A 251 9.06 14.45 -14.82
N GLY A 252 8.26 13.37 -14.82
CA GLY A 252 8.56 12.10 -15.46
C GLY A 252 9.49 11.17 -14.65
N GLY A 253 9.95 11.61 -13.47
CA GLY A 253 10.68 10.78 -12.52
C GLY A 253 9.78 9.88 -11.68
N TYR A 254 10.31 9.36 -10.57
CA TYR A 254 9.58 8.45 -9.70
C TYR A 254 9.86 8.71 -8.22
N VAL A 255 8.86 8.48 -7.37
CA VAL A 255 9.00 8.45 -5.91
C VAL A 255 8.67 7.08 -5.38
N LEU A 256 9.52 6.60 -4.48
CA LEU A 256 9.42 5.29 -3.85
C LEU A 256 9.23 5.46 -2.35
N LEU A 257 8.38 4.62 -1.78
CA LEU A 257 8.30 4.41 -0.34
C LEU A 257 8.79 3.01 0.01
N GLY A 258 9.87 2.97 0.79
CA GLY A 258 10.38 1.79 1.45
C GLY A 258 10.58 2.00 2.94
N GLN A 259 11.37 1.12 3.53
CA GLN A 259 11.77 1.09 4.92
C GLN A 259 13.25 0.77 4.96
N THR A 260 14.01 1.46 5.80
CA THR A 260 15.44 1.20 5.96
C THR A 260 15.83 0.99 7.40
N ARG A 261 16.73 0.04 7.65
CA ARG A 261 17.36 -0.19 8.96
C ARG A 261 18.71 0.52 9.11
N VAL A 262 19.30 1.00 8.02
CA VAL A 262 20.67 1.55 8.03
C VAL A 262 20.72 2.90 8.73
N HIS A 263 19.62 3.65 8.71
CA HIS A 263 19.53 4.97 9.34
C HIS A 263 19.11 4.92 10.82
N SER A 264 18.82 3.74 11.37
CA SER A 264 18.44 3.56 12.79
C SER A 264 19.28 2.47 13.52
N PRO A 265 20.63 2.59 13.54
CA PRO A 265 21.48 1.60 14.20
C PRO A 265 21.32 1.66 15.73
N GLY A 266 20.50 0.77 16.28
CA GLY A 266 20.37 0.57 17.73
C GLY A 266 18.96 0.31 18.27
N ILE A 267 17.91 0.54 17.47
CA ILE A 267 16.51 0.48 17.95
C ILE A 267 15.76 -0.78 17.46
N GLY A 268 16.31 -1.52 16.49
CA GLY A 268 15.79 -2.84 16.11
C GLY A 268 14.63 -2.82 15.11
N GLY A 269 14.02 -1.68 14.82
CA GLY A 269 13.12 -1.51 13.68
C GLY A 269 13.59 -0.47 12.65
N GLY A 270 12.87 -0.44 11.54
CA GLY A 270 13.16 0.40 10.38
C GLY A 270 12.37 1.72 10.41
N VAL A 271 12.86 2.70 9.67
CA VAL A 271 12.17 3.98 9.41
C VAL A 271 11.68 4.01 7.98
N ALA A 272 10.56 4.72 7.71
CA ALA A 272 10.11 4.91 6.34
C ALA A 272 11.14 5.71 5.54
N TRP A 273 11.38 5.29 4.31
CA TRP A 273 12.40 5.86 3.43
C TRP A 273 11.74 6.29 2.12
N LEU A 274 11.72 7.60 1.89
CA LEU A 274 11.16 8.24 0.71
C LEU A 274 12.32 8.57 -0.24
N ILE A 275 12.28 8.05 -1.46
CA ILE A 275 13.34 8.21 -2.45
C ILE A 275 12.75 8.81 -3.71
N LYS A 276 13.34 9.91 -4.20
CA LYS A 276 13.04 10.48 -5.53
C LYS A 276 14.17 10.18 -6.49
N ILE A 277 13.77 9.74 -7.67
CA ILE A 277 14.67 9.49 -8.79
C ILE A 277 14.17 10.20 -10.04
N ASP A 278 15.10 10.45 -10.97
CA ASP A 278 14.77 10.94 -12.31
C ASP A 278 14.22 9.82 -13.20
N SER A 279 13.83 10.17 -14.44
CA SER A 279 13.27 9.22 -15.42
C SER A 279 14.24 8.11 -15.85
N GLU A 280 15.55 8.30 -15.64
CA GLU A 280 16.61 7.34 -15.95
C GLU A 280 17.00 6.50 -14.71
N GLY A 281 16.33 6.73 -13.58
CA GLY A 281 16.54 6.02 -12.33
C GLY A 281 17.76 6.49 -11.54
N ASN A 282 18.22 7.73 -11.75
CA ASN A 282 19.28 8.33 -10.93
C ASN A 282 18.67 9.01 -9.70
N LEU A 283 19.32 8.85 -8.53
CA LEU A 283 18.89 9.47 -7.27
C LEU A 283 18.92 11.00 -7.37
N GLU A 284 17.80 11.64 -7.05
CA GLU A 284 17.69 13.10 -6.91
C GLU A 284 17.74 13.51 -5.44
N TRP A 285 16.92 12.88 -4.60
CA TRP A 285 16.94 13.06 -3.16
C TRP A 285 16.37 11.85 -2.43
N GLU A 286 16.70 11.74 -1.15
CA GLU A 286 16.14 10.75 -0.24
C GLU A 286 15.87 11.37 1.13
N LYS A 287 14.89 10.82 1.85
CA LYS A 287 14.51 11.24 3.20
C LYS A 287 14.05 10.07 4.03
N THR A 288 14.34 10.11 5.32
CA THR A 288 13.70 9.25 6.31
C THR A 288 12.52 9.99 6.94
N LEU A 289 11.39 9.30 7.08
CA LEU A 289 10.17 9.82 7.68
C LEU A 289 9.79 8.98 8.91
N GLY A 290 9.18 9.63 9.90
CA GLY A 290 8.84 9.02 11.19
C GLY A 290 9.67 9.59 12.35
N TYR A 291 9.50 9.04 13.54
CA TYR A 291 10.15 9.52 14.76
C TYR A 291 11.59 9.01 14.85
N GLU A 292 12.50 9.84 15.36
CA GLU A 292 13.93 9.48 15.54
C GLU A 292 14.14 8.25 16.44
N ASP A 293 13.18 7.98 17.33
CA ASP A 293 13.23 6.89 18.31
C ASP A 293 12.19 5.77 18.09
N GLY A 294 11.39 5.84 17.01
CA GLY A 294 10.23 4.96 16.79
C GLY A 294 10.32 4.12 15.51
N ASP A 295 9.83 2.88 15.59
CA ASP A 295 9.75 1.99 14.43
C ASP A 295 8.53 2.35 13.58
N TYR A 296 8.73 2.99 12.43
CA TYR A 296 7.65 3.34 11.50
C TYR A 296 7.75 2.54 10.19
N LEU A 297 6.74 1.70 9.95
CA LEU A 297 6.62 0.90 8.75
C LEU A 297 5.72 1.61 7.74
N GLY A 298 6.31 2.37 6.82
CA GLY A 298 5.58 2.90 5.67
C GLY A 298 4.95 1.78 4.85
N SER A 299 3.62 1.77 4.74
CA SER A 299 2.85 0.73 4.03
C SER A 299 2.27 1.22 2.71
N SER A 300 1.98 2.52 2.56
CA SER A 300 1.45 3.07 1.32
C SER A 300 1.88 4.52 1.08
N ILE A 301 1.91 4.91 -0.19
CA ILE A 301 2.13 6.27 -0.65
C ILE A 301 1.12 6.61 -1.74
N GLN A 302 0.59 7.82 -1.70
CA GLN A 302 -0.27 8.40 -2.74
C GLN A 302 0.18 9.83 -3.06
N LYS A 303 0.00 10.24 -4.31
CA LYS A 303 0.19 11.64 -4.70
C LYS A 303 -1.05 12.44 -4.30
N VAL A 304 -0.86 13.67 -3.87
CA VAL A 304 -1.96 14.59 -3.52
C VAL A 304 -1.96 15.84 -4.42
N GLY A 305 -3.07 16.56 -4.44
CA GLY A 305 -3.40 17.60 -5.44
C GLY A 305 -2.49 18.82 -5.42
N ASP A 306 -1.78 19.06 -4.31
CA ASP A 306 -0.76 20.10 -4.20
C ASP A 306 0.63 19.68 -4.74
N GLY A 307 0.73 18.47 -5.30
CA GLY A 307 1.96 17.88 -5.83
C GLY A 307 2.79 17.12 -4.80
N GLY A 308 2.39 17.15 -3.53
CA GLY A 308 3.03 16.41 -2.45
C GLY A 308 2.64 14.93 -2.38
N TYR A 309 2.96 14.30 -1.26
CA TYR A 309 2.69 12.88 -1.01
C TYR A 309 2.02 12.64 0.34
N LEU A 310 1.06 11.73 0.35
CA LEU A 310 0.43 11.17 1.54
C LEU A 310 1.02 9.77 1.79
N ILE A 311 1.65 9.59 2.94
CA ILE A 311 2.23 8.32 3.38
C ILE A 311 1.38 7.79 4.53
N ALA A 312 1.01 6.51 4.46
CA ALA A 312 0.41 5.79 5.59
C ALA A 312 1.28 4.61 6.00
N GLY A 313 1.26 4.28 7.28
CA GLY A 313 2.07 3.22 7.86
C GLY A 313 1.67 2.88 9.28
N ALA A 314 2.38 1.92 9.86
CA ALA A 314 2.21 1.52 11.26
C ALA A 314 3.40 1.92 12.14
N VAL A 315 3.15 2.29 13.39
CA VAL A 315 4.16 2.57 14.42
C VAL A 315 4.22 1.38 15.37
N ILE A 316 5.41 0.78 15.55
CA ILE A 316 5.55 -0.53 16.21
C ILE A 316 6.17 -0.47 17.63
N SER A 317 6.70 0.66 18.11
CA SER A 317 7.36 0.66 19.44
C SER A 317 7.14 1.85 20.39
N TYR A 318 6.66 1.46 21.58
CA TYR A 318 7.02 1.85 22.96
C TYR A 318 7.79 3.17 23.15
N LEU A 319 7.11 4.23 23.57
CA LEU A 319 7.55 5.24 24.56
C LEU A 319 6.62 6.47 24.51
N GLU A 320 5.65 6.55 25.42
CA GLU A 320 5.72 7.69 26.33
C GLU A 320 6.49 7.22 27.57
N GLY A 321 7.30 8.11 28.16
CA GLY A 321 7.95 7.81 29.45
C GLY A 321 6.93 7.43 30.53
N PRO A 322 7.36 6.92 31.69
CA PRO A 322 6.43 6.50 32.74
C PRO A 322 5.50 7.65 33.13
N THR A 323 4.21 7.54 32.85
CA THR A 323 3.21 8.38 33.51
C THR A 323 3.02 7.88 34.93
N GLU A 324 3.52 8.61 35.92
CA GLU A 324 3.12 8.40 37.31
C GLU A 324 1.67 8.87 37.48
N VAL A 325 0.75 7.91 37.55
CA VAL A 325 -0.57 8.12 38.12
C VAL A 325 -0.61 7.31 39.42
N ASP A 326 -0.71 8.00 40.56
CA ASP A 326 -0.88 7.41 41.91
C ASP A 326 0.24 6.43 42.36
N GLY A 327 1.51 6.75 42.05
CA GLY A 327 2.66 6.00 42.58
C GLY A 327 2.83 4.58 42.03
N THR A 328 2.04 4.20 41.01
CA THR A 328 2.25 3.00 40.21
C THR A 328 2.84 3.37 38.86
N VAL A 329 4.02 2.82 38.54
CA VAL A 329 4.58 2.85 37.19
C VAL A 329 3.75 1.90 36.32
N SER A 330 2.98 2.44 35.40
CA SER A 330 2.29 1.70 34.35
C SER A 330 3.12 1.77 33.06
N PHE A 331 3.33 0.63 32.40
CA PHE A 331 3.81 0.57 31.02
C PHE A 331 2.58 0.37 30.13
N GLY A 332 2.04 1.46 29.56
CA GLY A 332 0.90 1.43 28.66
C GLY A 332 1.34 1.78 27.24
N SER A 333 0.86 1.03 26.26
CA SER A 333 0.80 1.47 24.86
C SER A 333 -0.31 2.50 24.74
N ASP A 334 0.02 3.73 24.39
CA ASP A 334 -0.98 4.80 24.24
C ASP A 334 -1.78 4.68 22.93
N GLY A 335 -1.60 3.58 22.19
CA GLY A 335 -2.67 3.02 21.36
C GLY A 335 -2.98 3.77 20.10
N HIS A 336 -1.97 4.29 19.42
CA HIS A 336 -2.14 4.75 18.05
C HIS A 336 -1.08 4.08 17.18
N ASP A 337 -1.45 2.97 16.57
CA ASP A 337 -0.52 2.15 15.78
C ASP A 337 -0.46 2.59 14.33
N ILE A 338 -1.27 3.55 13.90
CA ILE A 338 -1.28 4.08 12.53
C ILE A 338 -0.73 5.51 12.52
N LEU A 339 0.16 5.80 11.58
CA LEU A 339 0.68 7.15 11.32
C LEU A 339 0.45 7.52 9.86
N ILE A 340 -0.12 8.71 9.65
CA ILE A 340 -0.32 9.34 8.35
C ILE A 340 0.57 10.57 8.28
N ILE A 341 1.34 10.72 7.22
CA ILE A 341 2.24 11.86 6.99
C ILE A 341 1.90 12.48 5.66
N LYS A 342 1.63 13.79 5.62
CA LYS A 342 1.59 14.57 4.39
C LYS A 342 2.88 15.33 4.20
N THR A 343 3.38 15.34 2.98
CA THR A 343 4.61 16.02 2.58
C THR A 343 4.35 16.96 1.42
N ASP A 344 5.27 17.91 1.21
CA ASP A 344 5.34 18.70 -0.02
C ASP A 344 6.03 17.92 -1.17
N PRO A 345 6.08 18.45 -2.41
CA PRO A 345 6.69 17.76 -3.55
C PRO A 345 8.18 17.41 -3.36
N GLU A 346 8.88 18.14 -2.49
CA GLU A 346 10.27 17.88 -2.14
C GLU A 346 10.39 16.88 -0.98
N GLY A 347 9.30 16.29 -0.51
CA GLY A 347 9.26 15.29 0.56
C GLY A 347 9.38 15.87 1.97
N ARG A 348 9.28 17.18 2.17
CA ARG A 348 9.30 17.78 3.51
C ARG A 348 7.95 17.60 4.16
N GLU A 349 7.94 17.15 5.41
CA GLU A 349 6.70 16.97 6.17
C GLU A 349 5.96 18.29 6.36
N LEU A 350 4.66 18.28 6.03
CA LEU A 350 3.72 19.38 6.24
C LEU A 350 2.91 19.18 7.52
N TRP A 351 2.42 17.95 7.72
CA TRP A 351 1.75 17.51 8.93
C TRP A 351 1.79 15.99 9.04
N ASN A 352 1.58 15.49 10.25
CA ASN A 352 1.32 14.08 10.51
C ASN A 352 0.10 13.91 11.44
N MET A 353 -0.52 12.73 11.42
CA MET A 353 -1.63 12.36 12.31
C MET A 353 -1.50 10.89 12.72
N THR A 354 -1.84 10.58 13.96
CA THR A 354 -1.85 9.20 14.46
C THR A 354 -3.28 8.72 14.71
N PHE A 355 -3.52 7.43 14.46
CA PHE A 355 -4.81 6.78 14.67
C PHE A 355 -4.61 5.45 15.40
N GLY A 356 -5.60 5.11 16.21
CA GLY A 356 -5.73 3.83 16.89
C GLY A 356 -6.45 3.95 18.23
N LYS A 357 -6.67 2.85 18.95
CA LYS A 357 -7.14 2.92 20.34
C LYS A 357 -6.18 2.22 21.31
N PRO A 358 -6.03 2.73 22.55
CA PRO A 358 -5.29 2.05 23.62
C PRO A 358 -5.67 0.57 23.75
N GLY A 359 -4.67 -0.30 23.56
CA GLY A 359 -4.80 -1.76 23.69
C GLY A 359 -5.43 -2.49 22.51
N LEU A 360 -5.58 -1.83 21.35
CA LEU A 360 -5.80 -2.48 20.06
C LEU A 360 -4.47 -2.49 19.32
N ASP A 361 -4.19 -3.54 18.54
CA ASP A 361 -3.06 -3.57 17.60
C ASP A 361 -3.62 -3.29 16.21
N ASP A 362 -3.60 -2.03 15.78
CA ASP A 362 -4.08 -1.60 14.47
C ASP A 362 -2.96 -1.75 13.41
N GLN A 363 -3.28 -2.32 12.24
CA GLN A 363 -2.29 -2.67 11.21
C GLN A 363 -2.76 -2.34 9.78
N GLY A 364 -1.80 -2.33 8.84
CA GLY A 364 -2.08 -2.28 7.41
C GLY A 364 -2.80 -1.02 6.97
N ALA A 365 -2.18 0.15 7.18
CA ALA A 365 -2.78 1.43 6.81
C ALA A 365 -2.58 1.79 5.33
N LEU A 366 -3.63 2.32 4.73
CA LEU A 366 -3.62 2.96 3.41
C LEU A 366 -4.34 4.30 3.55
N ALA A 367 -3.83 5.34 2.90
CA ALA A 367 -4.53 6.62 2.81
C ALA A 367 -4.59 7.12 1.37
N ILE A 368 -5.72 7.70 1.00
CA ILE A 368 -5.95 8.34 -0.30
C ILE A 368 -6.51 9.75 -0.07
N GLU A 369 -6.16 10.69 -0.94
CA GLU A 369 -6.85 11.97 -1.02
C GLU A 369 -8.12 11.80 -1.87
N THR A 370 -9.22 12.44 -1.45
CA THR A 370 -10.50 12.39 -2.15
C THR A 370 -10.66 13.59 -3.08
N LYS A 371 -11.56 13.49 -4.06
CA LYS A 371 -11.82 14.53 -5.08
C LYS A 371 -12.22 15.89 -4.50
N ASP A 372 -12.73 15.93 -3.27
CA ASP A 372 -13.07 17.14 -2.54
C ASP A 372 -11.96 17.63 -1.60
N GLU A 373 -10.71 17.20 -1.83
CA GLU A 373 -9.49 17.59 -1.08
C GLU A 373 -9.51 17.15 0.38
N GLY A 374 -10.36 16.16 0.72
CA GLY A 374 -10.31 15.44 1.99
C GLY A 374 -9.45 14.19 1.90
N TYR A 375 -9.48 13.36 2.94
CA TYR A 375 -8.68 12.14 3.01
C TYR A 375 -9.51 10.97 3.50
N VAL A 376 -9.24 9.78 2.97
CA VAL A 376 -9.76 8.52 3.48
C VAL A 376 -8.61 7.62 3.88
N ILE A 377 -8.75 7.03 5.06
CA ILE A 377 -7.79 6.08 5.63
C ILE A 377 -8.51 4.74 5.79
N LEU A 378 -7.88 3.69 5.28
CA LEU A 378 -8.24 2.30 5.53
C LEU A 378 -7.20 1.71 6.48
N CYS A 379 -7.64 1.12 7.58
CA CYS A 379 -6.80 0.38 8.50
C CYS A 379 -7.54 -0.86 9.02
N ASN A 380 -6.81 -1.77 9.64
CA ASN A 380 -7.35 -3.01 10.19
C ASN A 380 -7.13 -3.01 11.70
N THR A 381 -8.14 -3.42 12.47
CA THR A 381 -8.12 -3.39 13.93
C THR A 381 -8.09 -4.81 14.49
N GLU A 382 -7.03 -5.19 15.22
CA GLU A 382 -7.00 -6.43 16.01
C GLU A 382 -7.72 -6.22 17.34
N SER A 383 -9.01 -5.92 17.28
CA SER A 383 -9.80 -5.78 18.49
C SER A 383 -10.28 -7.16 18.96
N TYR A 384 -9.51 -7.83 19.83
CA TYR A 384 -9.91 -9.10 20.47
C TYR A 384 -11.19 -8.95 21.32
N GLY A 385 -12.33 -9.45 20.84
CA GLY A 385 -13.60 -9.49 21.58
C GLY A 385 -14.83 -9.78 20.71
N ALA A 386 -15.84 -10.47 21.29
CA ALA A 386 -16.97 -11.02 20.56
C ALA A 386 -17.82 -9.96 19.82
N GLY A 387 -17.87 -10.04 18.48
CA GLY A 387 -18.78 -9.30 17.59
C GLY A 387 -18.18 -8.12 16.83
N ARG A 388 -16.90 -8.17 16.42
CA ARG A 388 -16.12 -7.00 16.02
C ARG A 388 -15.71 -7.00 14.55
N LYS A 389 -16.05 -5.89 13.91
CA LYS A 389 -15.67 -5.49 12.56
C LYS A 389 -14.21 -5.04 12.54
N ASN A 390 -13.35 -5.73 11.78
CA ASN A 390 -11.91 -5.47 11.76
C ASN A 390 -11.49 -4.39 10.78
N VAL A 391 -12.22 -4.21 9.68
CA VAL A 391 -11.88 -3.20 8.67
C VAL A 391 -12.40 -1.85 9.13
N TRP A 392 -11.53 -0.86 9.26
CA TRP A 392 -11.85 0.48 9.74
C TRP A 392 -11.58 1.52 8.64
N LEU A 393 -12.62 2.27 8.29
CA LEU A 393 -12.57 3.33 7.29
C LEU A 393 -12.81 4.66 7.99
N ILE A 394 -11.86 5.59 7.85
CA ILE A 394 -11.89 6.91 8.49
C ILE A 394 -11.89 7.97 7.40
N ARG A 395 -12.74 8.99 7.55
CA ARG A 395 -12.80 10.17 6.70
C ARG A 395 -12.32 11.38 7.44
N LEU A 396 -11.32 12.06 6.89
CA LEU A 396 -10.84 13.36 7.37
C LEU A 396 -11.28 14.44 6.38
N GLY A 397 -11.77 15.57 6.87
CA GLY A 397 -12.10 16.73 6.03
C GLY A 397 -10.89 17.29 5.27
N ARG A 398 -11.13 18.33 4.47
CA ARG A 398 -10.02 19.11 3.91
C ARG A 398 -9.27 19.87 5.01
N GLU A 399 -8.03 20.26 4.71
CA GLU A 399 -7.24 21.12 5.59
C GLU A 399 -7.97 22.45 5.84
N SER A 400 -7.91 22.94 7.08
CA SER A 400 -8.46 24.26 7.40
C SER A 400 -7.48 25.36 6.96
N ALA A 401 -8.03 26.44 6.41
CA ALA A 401 -7.28 27.54 5.79
C ALA A 401 -6.64 28.51 6.80
#